data_AF-A0A0N0D6X0-F1
#
_entry.id   AF-A0A0N0D6X0-F1
#
_cell.length_a   1.000
_cell.length_b   1.000
_cell.length_c   1.000
_cell.angle_alpha   90.00
_cell.angle_beta   90.00
_cell.angle_gamma   90.00
#
_symmetry.space_group_name_H-M   'P 1'
#
loop_
_entity.id
_entity.type
_entity.pdbx_description
1 polymer ?
#
loop_
_entity_poly.entity_id
_entity_poly.type
_entity_poly.pdbx_seq_one_letter_code
_entity_poly.pdbx_strand_id
1 'polypeptide(L)'
;MGTITVKGIDSEIVSISESIKLSRTTLKTSASQERNITINDVSGTVMVTGFSNILTSTTLNSSHNGVILVSGNTTLSLPSASSNTGIQYTIKKIDTSSSTVTISGTIDGESDPQLTEQHSYITIISNGNAWYKVAEYVSAETNTENQTYISNSLGMTFRLIPAGTFVMGSPSDELGRNSDETQYTVTISESFYIQTTEVTQGQWKAVMGNNPSDFDSCGLNCPVEYVSWEDAEDFIITLNAMGEGSYTFPTEAQWEYAARAGSNKAFANGGISDTTTDSNLDVMGWYGSNSGSTPHAVAQKQPNAWGLYDMHGNVYEWCQDWYGTYSDISVTDPGGPSSGSTRVLRGGGWYYDAQYCRSAERGSASPGYRGCSIGLRLSRTP
;
A
#
# COMPACT_ATOMS: atom_id res chain seq x y z
N MET A 1 13.79 -11.45 9.29
CA MET A 1 12.56 -11.81 10.04
C MET A 1 12.96 -12.26 11.44
N GLY A 2 12.64 -11.48 12.47
CA GLY A 2 12.82 -11.87 13.86
C GLY A 2 11.56 -11.55 14.63
N THR A 3 10.98 -12.53 15.32
CA THR A 3 9.82 -12.33 16.21
C THR A 3 10.32 -12.47 17.65
N ILE A 4 10.30 -11.40 18.43
CA ILE A 4 10.51 -11.51 19.88
C ILE A 4 9.16 -11.81 20.52
N THR A 5 8.98 -13.01 21.04
CA THR A 5 7.81 -13.36 21.87
C THR A 5 8.24 -13.36 23.32
N VAL A 6 7.80 -12.36 24.10
CA VAL A 6 8.01 -12.35 25.55
C VAL A 6 6.93 -13.22 26.19
N LYS A 7 7.24 -14.48 26.55
CA LYS A 7 6.32 -15.35 27.30
C LYS A 7 6.53 -15.18 28.80
N GLY A 8 5.41 -14.97 29.50
CA GLY A 8 5.19 -15.08 30.95
C GLY A 8 6.42 -14.90 31.84
N ILE A 9 6.60 -13.69 32.36
CA ILE A 9 7.44 -13.47 33.55
C ILE A 9 6.47 -13.11 34.68
N ASP A 10 6.57 -13.83 35.80
CA ASP A 10 5.89 -13.53 37.06
C ASP A 10 6.44 -12.24 37.73
N SER A 11 6.88 -11.25 36.95
CA SER A 11 7.40 -9.97 37.43
C SER A 11 6.56 -8.82 36.90
N GLU A 12 6.28 -7.84 37.75
CA GLU A 12 5.42 -6.66 37.49
C GLU A 12 5.95 -5.74 36.37
N ILE A 13 7.19 -5.89 35.94
CA ILE A 13 7.87 -5.01 34.98
C ILE A 13 8.56 -5.83 33.89
N VAL A 14 8.30 -5.49 32.62
CA VAL A 14 9.06 -5.99 31.46
C VAL A 14 9.79 -4.80 30.83
N SER A 15 11.11 -4.74 31.00
CA SER A 15 11.97 -3.71 30.40
C SER A 15 12.80 -4.32 29.28
N ILE A 16 12.70 -3.77 28.07
CA ILE A 16 13.58 -4.10 26.94
C ILE A 16 14.59 -2.95 26.81
N SER A 17 15.89 -3.25 26.97
CA SER A 17 16.96 -2.25 27.09
C SER A 17 18.09 -2.42 26.06
N GLU A 18 17.89 -3.20 25.00
CA GLU A 18 18.87 -3.33 23.91
C GLU A 18 18.30 -2.74 22.61
N SER A 19 19.16 -2.09 21.83
CA SER A 19 18.80 -1.49 20.53
C SER A 19 18.41 -2.57 19.53
N ILE A 20 17.11 -2.77 19.33
CA ILE A 20 16.57 -3.83 18.47
C ILE A 20 16.13 -3.20 17.15
N LYS A 21 16.98 -3.30 16.13
CA LYS A 21 16.61 -3.02 14.72
C LYS A 21 15.86 -4.23 14.15
N LEU A 22 14.54 -4.23 14.21
CA LEU A 22 13.70 -5.28 13.59
C LEU A 22 12.64 -4.65 12.70
N SER A 23 12.32 -5.31 11.58
CA SER A 23 11.23 -4.91 10.67
C SER A 23 9.83 -5.05 11.30
N ARG A 24 9.68 -5.83 12.38
CA ARG A 24 8.42 -6.06 13.11
C ARG A 24 8.68 -6.54 14.55
N THR A 25 8.07 -5.91 15.55
CA THR A 25 8.10 -6.38 16.95
C THR A 25 6.67 -6.63 17.44
N THR A 26 6.36 -7.88 17.83
CA THR A 26 5.04 -8.27 18.36
C THR A 26 5.14 -8.59 19.84
N LEU A 27 4.60 -7.74 20.71
CA LEU A 27 4.56 -8.01 22.15
C LEU A 27 3.24 -8.68 22.52
N LYS A 28 3.27 -9.99 22.80
CA LYS A 28 2.14 -10.75 23.35
C LYS A 28 2.38 -10.99 24.83
N THR A 29 1.68 -10.27 25.70
CA THR A 29 1.65 -10.62 27.13
C THR A 29 0.64 -11.76 27.35
N SER A 30 0.79 -12.56 28.40
CA SER A 30 -0.08 -13.72 28.69
C SER A 30 -0.53 -13.76 30.16
N ALA A 31 -0.84 -12.61 30.77
CA ALA A 31 -1.05 -12.50 32.21
C ALA A 31 -2.44 -11.98 32.59
N SER A 32 -2.92 -12.41 33.77
CA SER A 32 -4.22 -12.10 34.39
C SER A 32 -4.19 -10.88 35.34
N GLN A 33 -3.20 -9.98 35.23
CA GLN A 33 -3.00 -8.80 36.09
C GLN A 33 -2.48 -7.58 35.29
N GLU A 34 -2.62 -6.36 35.85
CA GLU A 34 -2.15 -5.09 35.27
C GLU A 34 -0.64 -5.11 34.96
N ARG A 35 -0.21 -4.41 33.88
CA ARG A 35 1.20 -4.41 33.42
C ARG A 35 1.64 -3.03 32.94
N ASN A 36 2.90 -2.68 33.24
CA ASN A 36 3.62 -1.53 32.67
C ASN A 36 4.65 -2.03 31.62
N ILE A 37 4.51 -1.62 30.36
CA ILE A 37 5.43 -1.98 29.26
C ILE A 37 6.21 -0.74 28.82
N THR A 38 7.54 -0.82 28.80
CA THR A 38 8.39 0.25 28.23
C THR A 38 9.06 -0.23 26.96
N ILE A 39 8.84 0.47 25.84
CA ILE A 39 9.42 0.13 24.54
C ILE A 39 10.56 1.10 24.23
N ASN A 40 11.81 0.63 24.25
CA ASN A 40 12.99 1.44 23.89
C ASN A 40 13.60 0.98 22.56
N ASP A 41 14.04 1.94 21.75
CA ASP A 41 14.89 1.81 20.55
C ASP A 41 14.38 0.85 19.46
N VAL A 42 13.12 1.01 19.06
CA VAL A 42 12.48 0.22 17.98
C VAL A 42 12.14 1.10 16.78
N SER A 43 12.51 0.68 15.57
CA SER A 43 12.07 1.25 14.29
C SER A 43 11.03 0.33 13.62
N GLY A 44 9.97 0.86 12.98
CA GLY A 44 8.97 0.06 12.25
C GLY A 44 7.61 -0.03 12.96
N THR A 45 6.86 -1.11 12.76
CA THR A 45 5.54 -1.30 13.40
C THR A 45 5.68 -2.00 14.76
N VAL A 46 5.05 -1.43 15.79
CA VAL A 46 4.94 -2.02 17.13
C VAL A 46 3.50 -2.44 17.40
N MET A 47 3.31 -3.72 17.75
CA MET A 47 2.00 -4.24 18.17
C MET A 47 2.00 -4.46 19.69
N VAL A 48 1.07 -3.80 20.38
CA VAL A 48 0.81 -3.91 21.82
C VAL A 48 -0.57 -4.54 22.01
N THR A 49 -0.63 -5.81 22.39
CA THR A 49 -1.92 -6.49 22.63
C THR A 49 -2.24 -6.57 24.13
N GLY A 50 -3.30 -5.90 24.58
CA GLY A 50 -3.95 -6.12 25.89
C GLY A 50 -5.12 -7.10 25.79
N PHE A 51 -5.36 -7.89 26.84
CA PHE A 51 -6.56 -8.74 26.95
C PHE A 51 -7.79 -7.92 27.35
N SER A 52 -8.98 -8.40 26.96
CA SER A 52 -10.26 -7.92 27.47
C SER A 52 -10.28 -7.97 29.00
N ASN A 53 -10.47 -6.80 29.62
CA ASN A 53 -10.71 -6.56 31.07
C ASN A 53 -9.49 -6.28 31.97
N ILE A 54 -8.29 -6.00 31.44
CA ILE A 54 -7.12 -5.65 32.27
C ILE A 54 -6.46 -4.37 31.73
N LEU A 55 -6.20 -3.39 32.61
CA LEU A 55 -5.53 -2.14 32.24
C LEU A 55 -4.06 -2.41 31.88
N THR A 56 -3.68 -2.13 30.63
CA THR A 56 -2.27 -2.16 30.21
C THR A 56 -1.77 -0.72 30.10
N SER A 57 -0.67 -0.39 30.78
CA SER A 57 0.01 0.91 30.62
C SER A 57 1.26 0.73 29.78
N THR A 58 1.39 1.50 28.70
CA THR A 58 2.56 1.42 27.81
C THR A 58 3.22 2.78 27.65
N THR A 59 4.51 2.88 27.93
CA THR A 59 5.30 4.11 27.72
C THR A 59 6.12 4.00 26.44
N LEU A 60 5.93 4.96 25.52
CA LEU A 60 6.73 5.07 24.30
C LEU A 60 8.02 5.86 24.57
N ASN A 61 9.12 5.43 23.96
CA ASN A 61 10.39 6.16 24.06
C ASN A 61 10.53 7.26 22.99
N SER A 62 11.59 8.04 23.11
CA SER A 62 11.80 9.26 22.32
C SER A 62 12.41 9.10 20.92
N SER A 63 12.62 7.86 20.44
CA SER A 63 13.28 7.60 19.16
C SER A 63 12.39 6.87 18.14
N HIS A 64 11.19 6.44 18.54
CA HIS A 64 10.28 5.69 17.69
C HIS A 64 9.46 6.60 16.77
N ASN A 65 9.38 6.28 15.47
CA ASN A 65 8.45 6.90 14.51
C ASN A 65 7.76 5.75 13.74
N GLY A 66 6.42 5.68 13.77
CA GLY A 66 5.71 4.56 13.15
C GLY A 66 4.31 4.26 13.70
N VAL A 67 3.83 3.05 13.39
CA VAL A 67 2.48 2.57 13.72
C VAL A 67 2.48 1.78 15.03
N ILE A 68 1.53 2.12 15.91
CA ILE A 68 1.28 1.47 17.20
C ILE A 68 -0.12 0.85 17.14
N LEU A 69 -0.18 -0.48 17.14
CA LEU A 69 -1.45 -1.20 17.18
C LEU A 69 -1.77 -1.57 18.63
N VAL A 70 -2.97 -1.22 19.10
CA VAL A 70 -3.40 -1.36 20.49
C VAL A 70 -4.70 -2.16 20.57
N SER A 71 -4.76 -3.15 21.46
CA SER A 71 -5.99 -3.89 21.78
C SER A 71 -6.27 -3.87 23.29
N GLY A 72 -7.51 -4.15 23.68
CA GLY A 72 -7.99 -4.15 25.06
C GLY A 72 -8.12 -2.75 25.65
N ASN A 73 -8.45 -2.69 26.95
CA ASN A 73 -8.45 -1.42 27.69
C ASN A 73 -7.00 -1.02 27.99
N THR A 74 -6.49 -0.07 27.21
CA THR A 74 -5.06 0.31 27.25
C THR A 74 -4.91 1.80 27.52
N THR A 75 -3.98 2.17 28.41
CA THR A 75 -3.49 3.55 28.55
C THR A 75 -2.10 3.65 27.91
N LEU A 76 -1.97 4.47 26.87
CA LEU A 76 -0.71 4.72 26.17
C LEU A 76 -0.12 6.05 26.64
N SER A 77 1.02 6.02 27.29
CA SER A 77 1.74 7.21 27.73
C SER A 77 2.71 7.70 26.68
N LEU A 78 2.46 8.93 26.20
CA LEU A 78 3.36 9.63 25.29
C LEU A 78 4.59 10.17 26.03
N PRO A 79 5.77 10.21 25.39
CA PRO A 79 6.93 10.87 25.95
C PRO A 79 6.77 12.39 25.86
N SER A 80 7.62 13.12 26.60
CA SER A 80 7.62 14.59 26.55
C SER A 80 7.83 15.07 25.11
N ALA A 81 6.96 15.96 24.62
CA ALA A 81 7.10 16.54 23.28
C ALA A 81 8.45 17.26 23.11
N SER A 82 8.98 17.87 24.18
CA SER A 82 10.22 18.67 24.17
C SER A 82 11.49 17.90 23.81
N SER A 83 11.51 16.60 24.01
CA SER A 83 12.63 15.72 23.65
C SER A 83 12.39 14.96 22.35
N ASN A 84 11.33 15.31 21.59
CA ASN A 84 10.74 14.48 20.55
C ASN A 84 10.31 15.22 19.27
N THR A 85 10.93 16.36 18.96
CA THR A 85 10.57 17.16 17.78
C THR A 85 10.62 16.33 16.49
N GLY A 86 9.52 16.31 15.73
CA GLY A 86 9.41 15.62 14.44
C GLY A 86 9.07 14.13 14.54
N ILE A 87 8.92 13.59 15.74
CA ILE A 87 8.46 12.22 15.95
C ILE A 87 6.96 12.12 15.68
N GLN A 88 6.55 11.12 14.89
CA GLN A 88 5.17 10.83 14.53
C GLN A 88 4.76 9.43 15.01
N TYR A 89 3.55 9.32 15.56
CA TYR A 89 2.93 8.06 15.93
C TYR A 89 1.57 7.93 15.24
N THR A 90 1.29 6.78 14.65
CA THR A 90 -0.07 6.39 14.24
C THR A 90 -0.57 5.35 15.22
N ILE A 91 -1.45 5.74 16.14
CA ILE A 91 -1.99 4.88 17.19
C ILE A 91 -3.34 4.35 16.72
N LYS A 92 -3.44 3.04 16.55
CA LYS A 92 -4.64 2.38 16.06
C LYS A 92 -5.19 1.37 17.07
N LYS A 93 -6.48 1.46 17.36
CA LYS A 93 -7.22 0.42 18.06
C LYS A 93 -7.56 -0.74 17.10
N ILE A 94 -7.26 -1.98 17.49
CA ILE A 94 -7.40 -3.17 16.62
C ILE A 94 -8.43 -4.22 17.10
N ASP A 95 -9.21 -3.93 18.14
CA ASP A 95 -10.23 -4.84 18.71
C ASP A 95 -11.65 -4.24 18.73
N THR A 96 -12.66 -5.09 18.94
CA THR A 96 -14.10 -4.77 18.74
C THR A 96 -14.78 -4.10 19.95
N SER A 97 -16.03 -3.64 19.73
CA SER A 97 -16.91 -2.67 20.42
C SER A 97 -16.87 -2.38 21.93
N SER A 98 -16.18 -3.14 22.79
CA SER A 98 -16.23 -2.97 24.26
C SER A 98 -14.97 -2.38 24.91
N SER A 99 -13.87 -2.25 24.17
CA SER A 99 -12.60 -1.73 24.69
C SER A 99 -12.38 -0.25 24.38
N THR A 100 -11.53 0.40 25.18
CA THR A 100 -11.14 1.81 25.00
C THR A 100 -9.63 1.96 25.09
N VAL A 101 -9.04 2.78 24.21
CA VAL A 101 -7.61 3.16 24.32
C VAL A 101 -7.52 4.61 24.78
N THR A 102 -7.04 4.83 26.00
CA THR A 102 -6.68 6.16 26.52
C THR A 102 -5.27 6.51 26.06
N ILE A 103 -5.04 7.70 25.54
CA ILE A 103 -3.69 8.20 25.30
C ILE A 103 -3.37 9.23 26.37
N SER A 104 -2.56 8.87 27.38
CA SER A 104 -2.29 9.77 28.50
C SER A 104 -1.39 10.92 28.09
N GLY A 105 -1.79 12.14 28.44
CA GLY A 105 -1.10 13.37 28.07
C GLY A 105 -2.05 14.38 27.44
N THR A 106 -1.49 15.37 26.75
CA THR A 106 -2.27 16.41 26.07
C THR A 106 -1.98 16.39 24.57
N ILE A 107 -3.03 16.26 23.76
CA ILE A 107 -2.97 16.29 22.30
C ILE A 107 -3.94 17.36 21.82
N ASP A 108 -3.49 18.35 21.05
CA ASP A 108 -4.31 19.50 20.64
C ASP A 108 -5.01 20.24 21.81
N GLY A 109 -4.44 20.20 23.01
CA GLY A 109 -5.05 20.78 24.21
C GLY A 109 -6.11 19.89 24.88
N GLU A 110 -6.46 18.75 24.29
CA GLU A 110 -7.33 17.73 24.86
C GLU A 110 -6.52 16.85 25.84
N SER A 111 -7.01 16.71 27.08
CA SER A 111 -6.37 15.86 28.10
C SER A 111 -6.89 14.43 28.01
N ASP A 112 -5.97 13.48 27.92
CA ASP A 112 -6.21 12.04 27.88
C ASP A 112 -7.22 11.56 26.81
N PRO A 113 -7.03 11.92 25.51
CA PRO A 113 -7.97 11.56 24.45
C PRO A 113 -8.20 10.05 24.34
N GLN A 114 -9.41 9.67 23.97
CA GLN A 114 -9.89 8.29 23.94
C GLN A 114 -10.14 7.82 22.50
N LEU A 115 -9.58 6.68 22.11
CA LEU A 115 -9.97 5.96 20.89
C LEU A 115 -11.09 4.97 21.21
N THR A 116 -12.21 5.11 20.50
CA THR A 116 -13.41 4.28 20.62
C THR A 116 -13.66 3.51 19.32
N GLU A 117 -14.75 2.73 19.25
CA GLU A 117 -15.14 2.03 18.02
C GLU A 117 -15.34 2.97 16.81
N GLN A 118 -15.79 4.21 17.05
CA GLN A 118 -15.95 5.24 16.01
C GLN A 118 -14.64 5.96 15.67
N HIS A 119 -13.64 5.97 16.57
CA HIS A 119 -12.35 6.65 16.41
C HIS A 119 -11.23 5.60 16.39
N SER A 120 -11.11 4.86 15.28
CA SER A 120 -10.32 3.64 15.26
C SER A 120 -8.81 3.87 15.17
N TYR A 121 -8.34 5.07 14.78
CA TYR A 121 -6.95 5.47 14.93
C TYR A 121 -6.77 6.99 14.97
N ILE A 122 -5.63 7.43 15.48
CA ILE A 122 -5.15 8.81 15.49
C ILE A 122 -3.68 8.86 15.08
N THR A 123 -3.32 9.79 14.21
CA THR A 123 -1.92 10.10 13.94
C THR A 123 -1.57 11.40 14.62
N ILE A 124 -0.51 11.38 15.42
CA ILE A 124 0.00 12.53 16.16
C ILE A 124 1.46 12.74 15.83
N ILE A 125 1.91 13.99 15.93
CA ILE A 125 3.32 14.35 15.77
C ILE A 125 3.69 15.40 16.81
N SER A 126 4.96 15.41 17.22
CA SER A 126 5.49 16.39 18.17
C SER A 126 6.19 17.53 17.43
N ASN A 127 5.96 18.77 17.85
CA ASN A 127 6.65 19.96 17.35
C ASN A 127 7.74 20.46 18.30
N GLY A 128 8.08 19.68 19.34
CA GLY A 128 9.02 20.11 20.38
C GLY A 128 8.39 20.90 21.53
N ASN A 129 7.10 21.23 21.45
CA ASN A 129 6.37 21.91 22.53
C ASN A 129 5.13 21.11 22.97
N ALA A 130 4.42 20.51 22.01
CA ALA A 130 3.21 19.72 22.25
C ALA A 130 3.04 18.61 21.19
N TRP A 131 2.14 17.67 21.47
CA TRP A 131 1.62 16.71 20.51
C TRP A 131 0.40 17.30 19.81
N TYR A 132 0.32 17.14 18.49
CA TYR A 132 -0.81 17.60 17.67
C TYR A 132 -1.33 16.49 16.76
N LYS A 133 -2.66 16.44 16.55
CA LYS A 133 -3.27 15.50 15.60
C LYS A 133 -2.95 15.95 14.18
N VAL A 134 -2.63 15.00 13.31
CA VAL A 134 -2.45 15.22 11.86
C VAL A 134 -3.35 14.36 11.01
N ALA A 135 -3.95 13.30 11.58
CA ALA A 135 -5.03 12.55 10.97
C ALA A 135 -5.89 11.86 12.05
N GLU A 136 -7.19 11.77 11.80
CA GLU A 136 -8.17 11.04 12.61
C GLU A 136 -9.21 10.43 11.66
N TYR A 137 -9.64 9.20 11.92
CA TYR A 137 -10.73 8.57 11.17
C TYR A 137 -11.95 8.39 12.06
N VAL A 138 -13.07 8.94 11.57
CA VAL A 138 -14.42 8.68 12.09
C VAL A 138 -15.12 7.77 11.10
N SER A 139 -15.56 6.59 11.52
CA SER A 139 -16.24 5.66 10.63
C SER A 139 -17.54 6.26 10.07
N ALA A 140 -17.60 6.42 8.75
CA ALA A 140 -18.84 6.76 8.06
C ALA A 140 -19.76 5.53 8.03
N GLU A 141 -21.04 5.74 8.36
CA GLU A 141 -22.09 4.73 8.27
C GLU A 141 -22.16 4.16 6.85
N THR A 142 -22.24 2.83 6.77
CA THR A 142 -22.35 2.06 5.53
C THR A 142 -23.65 2.37 4.81
N ASN A 143 -23.58 3.13 3.72
CA ASN A 143 -24.63 3.22 2.71
C ASN A 143 -24.24 2.34 1.51
N THR A 144 -24.98 1.24 1.32
CA THR A 144 -24.67 0.14 0.40
C THR A 144 -25.09 0.37 -1.05
N GLU A 145 -25.43 1.60 -1.44
CA GLU A 145 -25.72 1.95 -2.83
C GLU A 145 -24.73 3.01 -3.35
N ASN A 146 -23.83 2.57 -4.23
CA ASN A 146 -22.83 3.31 -5.02
C ASN A 146 -21.54 3.79 -4.32
N GLN A 147 -20.81 2.91 -3.62
CA GLN A 147 -19.39 3.14 -3.35
C GLN A 147 -18.53 2.85 -4.59
N THR A 148 -18.73 3.64 -5.64
CA THR A 148 -17.92 3.51 -6.86
C THR A 148 -16.45 3.89 -6.60
N TYR A 149 -16.22 4.75 -5.61
CA TYR A 149 -14.91 5.07 -5.09
C TYR A 149 -14.89 4.93 -3.58
N ILE A 150 -13.75 4.54 -3.05
CA ILE A 150 -13.41 4.56 -1.63
C ILE A 150 -12.07 5.24 -1.45
N SER A 151 -11.82 5.80 -0.27
CA SER A 151 -10.50 6.34 0.07
C SER A 151 -10.14 5.99 1.49
N ASN A 152 -8.84 5.80 1.73
CA ASN A 152 -8.32 5.62 3.08
C ASN A 152 -7.73 6.94 3.61
N SER A 153 -7.29 6.90 4.86
CA SER A 153 -6.67 7.99 5.60
C SER A 153 -5.42 8.58 4.97
N LEU A 154 -4.73 7.81 4.12
CA LEU A 154 -3.52 8.21 3.42
C LEU A 154 -3.82 8.91 2.09
N GLY A 155 -5.10 9.15 1.79
CA GLY A 155 -5.54 9.74 0.53
C GLY A 155 -5.40 8.78 -0.67
N MET A 156 -5.28 7.47 -0.43
CA MET A 156 -5.34 6.50 -1.52
C MET A 156 -6.79 6.33 -1.95
N THR A 157 -7.12 6.71 -3.18
CA THR A 157 -8.44 6.53 -3.76
C THR A 157 -8.49 5.27 -4.63
N PHE A 158 -9.48 4.42 -4.39
CA PHE A 158 -9.70 3.20 -5.15
C PHE A 158 -11.03 3.26 -5.90
N ARG A 159 -11.04 2.69 -7.11
CA ARG A 159 -12.20 2.55 -7.99
C ARG A 159 -12.73 1.13 -7.91
N LEU A 160 -14.04 0.96 -7.75
CA LEU A 160 -14.70 -0.34 -7.91
C LEU A 160 -14.70 -0.72 -9.40
N ILE A 161 -14.07 -1.85 -9.70
CA ILE A 161 -14.01 -2.47 -11.02
C ILE A 161 -15.05 -3.58 -11.07
N PRO A 162 -16.00 -3.56 -12.02
CA PRO A 162 -17.06 -4.56 -12.07
C PRO A 162 -16.52 -5.92 -12.52
N ALA A 163 -17.10 -6.99 -11.99
CA ALA A 163 -16.93 -8.34 -12.54
C ALA A 163 -17.25 -8.36 -14.04
N GLY A 164 -16.57 -9.23 -14.79
CA GLY A 164 -16.76 -9.31 -16.23
C GLY A 164 -15.75 -10.19 -16.92
N THR A 165 -15.88 -10.28 -18.24
CA THR A 165 -15.03 -11.12 -19.09
C THR A 165 -14.33 -10.26 -20.13
N PHE A 166 -13.06 -10.53 -20.38
CA PHE A 166 -12.27 -9.85 -21.41
C PHE A 166 -11.30 -10.81 -22.10
N VAL A 167 -10.75 -10.36 -23.23
CA VAL A 167 -9.65 -11.05 -23.92
C VAL A 167 -8.35 -10.47 -23.40
N MET A 168 -7.57 -11.30 -22.69
CA MET A 168 -6.24 -10.97 -22.20
C MET A 168 -5.21 -11.29 -23.27
N GLY A 169 -4.12 -10.52 -23.37
CA GLY A 169 -3.10 -10.64 -24.43
C GLY A 169 -3.40 -9.78 -25.67
N SER A 170 -2.58 -9.90 -26.72
CA SER A 170 -2.63 -9.05 -27.92
C SER A 170 -2.92 -9.84 -29.21
N PRO A 171 -3.66 -9.26 -30.17
CA PRO A 171 -3.90 -9.91 -31.45
C PRO A 171 -2.60 -10.05 -32.22
N SER A 172 -2.52 -11.04 -33.12
CA SER A 172 -1.28 -11.42 -33.78
C SER A 172 -0.68 -10.35 -34.70
N ASP A 173 -1.46 -9.35 -35.05
CA ASP A 173 -1.09 -8.20 -35.88
C ASP A 173 -0.90 -6.90 -35.07
N GLU A 174 -1.01 -6.92 -33.73
CA GLU A 174 -0.72 -5.74 -32.91
C GLU A 174 0.76 -5.37 -33.03
N LEU A 175 1.03 -4.12 -33.42
CA LEU A 175 2.39 -3.61 -33.56
C LEU A 175 3.10 -3.58 -32.19
N GLY A 176 4.33 -4.07 -32.15
CA GLY A 176 5.14 -4.12 -30.93
C GLY A 176 4.83 -5.26 -29.98
N ARG A 177 3.98 -6.24 -30.37
CA ARG A 177 3.66 -7.42 -29.54
C ARG A 177 4.84 -8.36 -29.33
N ASN A 178 4.87 -9.02 -28.18
CA ASN A 178 5.76 -10.13 -27.88
C ASN A 178 5.07 -11.50 -28.15
N SER A 179 5.88 -12.57 -28.16
CA SER A 179 5.41 -13.93 -28.43
C SER A 179 4.63 -14.56 -27.28
N ASP A 180 4.73 -14.01 -26.07
CA ASP A 180 4.10 -14.51 -24.84
C ASP A 180 2.76 -13.82 -24.52
N GLU A 181 2.27 -12.97 -25.42
CA GLU A 181 1.00 -12.22 -25.27
C GLU A 181 -0.19 -12.97 -25.92
N THR A 182 -0.18 -14.30 -25.88
CA THR A 182 -1.22 -15.14 -26.52
C THR A 182 -2.62 -14.79 -26.02
N GLN A 183 -3.58 -14.62 -26.94
CA GLN A 183 -4.94 -14.28 -26.55
C GLN A 183 -5.72 -15.45 -25.97
N TYR A 184 -6.37 -15.21 -24.83
CA TYR A 184 -7.30 -16.14 -24.19
C TYR A 184 -8.37 -15.37 -23.41
N THR A 185 -9.48 -16.04 -23.11
CA THR A 185 -10.61 -15.41 -22.41
C THR A 185 -10.43 -15.54 -20.91
N VAL A 186 -10.50 -14.41 -20.20
CA VAL A 186 -10.45 -14.37 -18.74
C VAL A 186 -11.75 -13.82 -18.19
N THR A 187 -12.30 -14.50 -17.19
CA THR A 187 -13.43 -14.00 -16.39
C THR A 187 -12.92 -13.55 -15.02
N ILE A 188 -13.17 -12.29 -14.68
CA ILE A 188 -13.06 -11.76 -13.33
C ILE A 188 -14.42 -11.96 -12.67
N SER A 189 -14.52 -12.90 -11.73
CA SER A 189 -15.82 -13.36 -11.22
C SER A 189 -16.50 -12.39 -10.25
N GLU A 190 -15.70 -11.62 -9.52
CA GLU A 190 -16.16 -10.69 -8.50
C GLU A 190 -15.61 -9.28 -8.75
N SER A 191 -16.38 -8.26 -8.36
CA SER A 191 -15.88 -6.89 -8.38
C SER A 191 -14.74 -6.71 -7.38
N PHE A 192 -13.78 -5.85 -7.70
CA PHE A 192 -12.66 -5.53 -6.83
C PHE A 192 -12.35 -4.04 -6.90
N TYR A 193 -11.74 -3.49 -5.85
CA TYR A 193 -11.23 -2.13 -5.87
C TYR A 193 -9.79 -2.13 -6.37
N ILE A 194 -9.42 -1.17 -7.21
CA ILE A 194 -8.02 -0.91 -7.58
C ILE A 194 -7.69 0.57 -7.39
N GLN A 195 -6.49 0.86 -6.91
CA GLN A 195 -6.04 2.23 -6.67
C GLN A 195 -6.03 2.99 -7.99
N THR A 196 -6.58 4.21 -7.96
CA THR A 196 -6.76 5.06 -9.15
C THR A 196 -5.43 5.54 -9.74
N THR A 197 -4.36 5.55 -8.95
CA THR A 197 -3.00 5.92 -9.32
C THR A 197 -2.02 4.84 -8.85
N GLU A 198 -0.76 4.93 -9.24
CA GLU A 198 0.32 4.24 -8.53
C GLU A 198 0.38 4.71 -7.05
N VAL A 199 1.00 3.90 -6.19
CA VAL A 199 1.33 4.32 -4.81
C VAL A 199 2.36 5.43 -4.90
N THR A 200 2.09 6.56 -4.23
CA THR A 200 2.99 7.72 -4.28
C THR A 200 4.11 7.61 -3.24
N GLN A 201 5.19 8.37 -3.45
CA GLN A 201 6.28 8.50 -2.48
C GLN A 201 5.77 8.98 -1.11
N GLY A 202 4.78 9.89 -1.07
CA GLY A 202 4.15 10.36 0.16
C GLY A 202 3.38 9.27 0.89
N GLN A 203 2.61 8.47 0.15
CA GLN A 203 1.87 7.32 0.69
C GLN A 203 2.82 6.25 1.23
N TRP A 204 3.87 5.92 0.47
CA TRP A 204 4.91 5.00 0.92
C TRP A 204 5.56 5.47 2.21
N LYS A 205 6.01 6.73 2.24
CA LYS A 205 6.69 7.31 3.39
C LYS A 205 5.81 7.35 4.65
N ALA A 206 4.51 7.58 4.49
CA ALA A 206 3.57 7.56 5.61
C ALA A 206 3.42 6.16 6.24
N VAL A 207 3.54 5.09 5.45
CA VAL A 207 3.43 3.70 5.91
C VAL A 207 4.76 3.15 6.40
N MET A 208 5.84 3.38 5.66
CA MET A 208 7.14 2.73 5.86
C MET A 208 8.14 3.59 6.63
N GLY A 209 7.87 4.89 6.79
CA GLY A 209 8.75 5.83 7.50
C GLY A 209 10.01 6.25 6.72
N ASN A 210 10.19 5.80 5.47
CA ASN A 210 11.31 6.15 4.60
C ASN A 210 10.85 6.46 3.17
N ASN A 211 11.75 6.90 2.30
CA ASN A 211 11.50 7.02 0.86
C ASN A 211 12.66 6.37 0.10
N PRO A 212 12.45 5.22 -0.57
CA PRO A 212 13.52 4.51 -1.27
C PRO A 212 13.76 5.01 -2.69
N SER A 213 12.89 5.88 -3.21
CA SER A 213 12.91 6.36 -4.60
C SER A 213 14.21 7.03 -5.00
N ASP A 214 14.72 6.68 -6.18
CA ASP A 214 15.89 7.30 -6.82
C ASP A 214 15.56 8.73 -7.26
N PHE A 215 14.32 8.98 -7.70
CA PHE A 215 13.79 10.29 -8.04
C PHE A 215 13.07 10.95 -6.84
N ASP A 216 13.73 11.01 -5.69
CA ASP A 216 13.19 11.55 -4.43
C ASP A 216 12.84 13.06 -4.49
N SER A 217 13.45 13.79 -5.42
CA SER A 217 13.20 15.21 -5.67
C SER A 217 11.98 15.50 -6.55
N CYS A 218 11.35 14.47 -7.13
CA CYS A 218 10.14 14.59 -7.95
C CYS A 218 8.94 15.10 -7.13
N GLY A 219 8.91 14.80 -5.83
CA GLY A 219 7.90 15.24 -4.88
C GLY A 219 6.97 14.11 -4.42
N LEU A 220 6.23 14.37 -3.34
CA LEU A 220 5.44 13.33 -2.63
C LEU A 220 4.29 12.74 -3.46
N ASN A 221 3.90 13.38 -4.57
CA ASN A 221 2.86 12.89 -5.47
C ASN A 221 3.42 12.09 -6.66
N CYS A 222 4.74 11.96 -6.79
CA CYS A 222 5.33 11.04 -7.75
C CYS A 222 5.17 9.59 -7.29
N PRO A 223 5.14 8.61 -8.20
CA PRO A 223 5.09 7.21 -7.82
C PRO A 223 6.32 6.86 -6.99
N VAL A 224 6.14 6.01 -5.99
CA VAL A 224 7.29 5.37 -5.35
C VAL A 224 7.91 4.39 -6.34
N GLU A 225 9.21 4.54 -6.57
CA GLU A 225 10.02 3.60 -7.34
C GLU A 225 11.25 3.15 -6.55
N TYR A 226 12.08 2.30 -7.16
CA TYR A 226 13.20 1.63 -6.52
C TYR A 226 12.77 0.67 -5.39
N VAL A 227 11.56 0.13 -5.51
CA VAL A 227 10.99 -0.85 -4.58
C VAL A 227 10.92 -2.23 -5.21
N SER A 228 11.31 -3.25 -4.45
CA SER A 228 11.19 -4.63 -4.91
C SER A 228 9.77 -5.16 -4.69
N TRP A 229 9.46 -6.32 -5.27
CA TRP A 229 8.20 -7.01 -4.98
C TRP A 229 8.09 -7.36 -3.49
N GLU A 230 9.21 -7.74 -2.87
CA GLU A 230 9.29 -8.05 -1.44
C GLU A 230 9.09 -6.80 -0.57
N ASP A 231 9.65 -5.65 -0.95
CA ASP A 231 9.41 -4.38 -0.24
C ASP A 231 7.93 -3.96 -0.34
N ALA A 232 7.33 -4.16 -1.52
CA ALA A 232 5.92 -3.89 -1.76
C ALA A 232 5.01 -4.81 -0.93
N GLU A 233 5.40 -6.08 -0.72
CA GLU A 233 4.70 -6.99 0.20
C GLU A 233 4.77 -6.47 1.65
N ASP A 234 5.95 -6.03 2.10
CA ASP A 234 6.11 -5.40 3.42
C ASP A 234 5.25 -4.14 3.58
N PHE A 235 5.15 -3.31 2.52
CA PHE A 235 4.26 -2.16 2.48
C PHE A 235 2.78 -2.57 2.61
N ILE A 236 2.34 -3.56 1.84
CA ILE A 236 0.96 -4.07 1.91
C ILE A 236 0.64 -4.64 3.29
N ILE A 237 1.55 -5.42 3.88
CA ILE A 237 1.40 -5.96 5.23
C ILE A 237 1.24 -4.84 6.26
N THR A 238 2.07 -3.80 6.15
CA THR A 238 2.05 -2.66 7.07
C THR A 238 0.78 -1.83 6.91
N LEU A 239 0.37 -1.57 5.66
CA LEU A 239 -0.88 -0.88 5.34
C LEU A 239 -2.12 -1.66 5.82
N ASN A 240 -2.15 -2.98 5.64
CA ASN A 240 -3.22 -3.83 6.16
C ASN A 240 -3.27 -3.82 7.69
N ALA A 241 -2.13 -3.65 8.37
CA ALA A 241 -2.08 -3.50 9.81
C ALA A 241 -2.79 -2.22 10.29
N MET A 242 -2.87 -1.19 9.42
CA MET A 242 -3.69 0.00 9.65
C MET A 242 -5.19 -0.27 9.51
N GLY A 243 -5.62 -1.48 9.11
CA GLY A 243 -6.98 -2.02 9.08
C GLY A 243 -8.07 -1.10 8.54
N GLU A 244 -7.77 -0.36 7.47
CA GLU A 244 -8.73 0.42 6.67
C GLU A 244 -9.14 -0.33 5.39
N GLY A 245 -8.82 -1.61 5.31
CA GLY A 245 -9.09 -2.46 4.17
C GLY A 245 -8.26 -3.73 4.19
N SER A 246 -8.50 -4.58 3.19
CA SER A 246 -7.65 -5.72 2.84
C SER A 246 -7.03 -5.44 1.48
N TYR A 247 -5.87 -4.81 1.49
CA TYR A 247 -5.05 -4.46 0.34
C TYR A 247 -4.19 -5.65 -0.10
N THR A 248 -3.95 -5.76 -1.39
CA THR A 248 -3.12 -6.78 -2.03
C THR A 248 -2.51 -6.22 -3.32
N PHE A 249 -1.56 -6.93 -3.92
CA PHE A 249 -1.25 -6.73 -5.33
C PHE A 249 -2.48 -7.06 -6.20
N PRO A 250 -2.72 -6.36 -7.31
CA PRO A 250 -3.57 -6.91 -8.36
C PRO A 250 -2.95 -8.19 -8.93
N THR A 251 -3.79 -9.14 -9.34
CA THR A 251 -3.31 -10.18 -10.26
C THR A 251 -2.98 -9.54 -11.61
N GLU A 252 -2.15 -10.20 -12.41
CA GLU A 252 -1.83 -9.75 -13.77
C GLU A 252 -3.11 -9.56 -14.60
N ALA A 253 -4.07 -10.47 -14.44
CA ALA A 253 -5.36 -10.39 -15.13
C ALA A 253 -6.23 -9.23 -14.63
N GLN A 254 -6.28 -8.98 -13.32
CA GLN A 254 -6.97 -7.82 -12.76
C GLN A 254 -6.35 -6.51 -13.28
N TRP A 255 -5.01 -6.45 -13.34
CA TRP A 255 -4.28 -5.30 -13.84
C TRP A 255 -4.61 -5.03 -15.32
N GLU A 256 -4.52 -6.05 -16.19
CA GLU A 256 -4.80 -5.87 -17.63
C GLU A 256 -6.27 -5.50 -17.88
N TYR A 257 -7.19 -6.14 -17.17
CA TYR A 257 -8.61 -5.82 -17.25
C TYR A 257 -8.88 -4.35 -16.88
N ALA A 258 -8.27 -3.90 -15.78
CA ALA A 258 -8.33 -2.54 -15.31
C ALA A 258 -7.69 -1.55 -16.29
N ALA A 259 -6.53 -1.88 -16.86
CA ALA A 259 -5.82 -1.04 -17.84
C ALA A 259 -6.67 -0.82 -19.09
N ARG A 260 -7.27 -1.91 -19.60
CA ARG A 260 -8.13 -1.89 -20.79
C ARG A 260 -9.41 -1.09 -20.59
N ALA A 261 -10.03 -1.18 -19.42
CA ALA A 261 -11.32 -0.54 -19.12
C ALA A 261 -12.37 -0.72 -20.24
N GLY A 262 -12.44 -1.94 -20.80
CA GLY A 262 -13.32 -2.30 -21.92
C GLY A 262 -12.73 -2.18 -23.32
N SER A 263 -11.54 -1.58 -23.48
CA SER A 263 -10.81 -1.52 -24.74
C SER A 263 -10.20 -2.88 -25.12
N ASN A 264 -10.21 -3.20 -26.41
CA ASN A 264 -9.50 -4.35 -26.99
C ASN A 264 -8.28 -3.93 -27.82
N LYS A 265 -7.77 -2.72 -27.59
CA LYS A 265 -6.64 -2.13 -28.33
C LYS A 265 -5.36 -2.15 -27.49
N ALA A 266 -4.27 -1.67 -28.10
CA ALA A 266 -2.97 -1.54 -27.48
C ALA A 266 -2.98 -0.57 -26.27
N PHE A 267 -3.74 0.51 -26.35
CA PHE A 267 -3.99 1.46 -25.26
C PHE A 267 -5.49 1.57 -24.97
N ALA A 268 -5.86 2.07 -23.79
CA ALA A 268 -7.26 2.21 -23.41
C ALA A 268 -8.05 3.17 -24.32
N ASN A 269 -7.38 4.14 -24.96
CA ASN A 269 -7.98 5.10 -25.89
C ASN A 269 -7.79 4.75 -27.38
N GLY A 270 -7.00 3.74 -27.74
CA GLY A 270 -6.70 3.49 -29.15
C GLY A 270 -5.65 2.40 -29.41
N GLY A 271 -5.42 2.12 -30.69
CA GLY A 271 -4.34 1.24 -31.12
C GLY A 271 -2.97 1.92 -31.05
N ILE A 272 -1.91 1.15 -31.27
CA ILE A 272 -0.56 1.66 -31.43
C ILE A 272 -0.24 1.85 -32.92
N SER A 273 0.39 2.97 -33.24
CA SER A 273 0.71 3.41 -34.60
C SER A 273 2.22 3.45 -34.88
N ASP A 274 3.04 3.57 -33.83
CA ASP A 274 4.50 3.53 -33.89
C ASP A 274 5.05 2.98 -32.55
N THR A 275 6.12 2.20 -32.63
CA THR A 275 6.66 1.46 -31.47
C THR A 275 7.41 2.33 -30.48
N THR A 276 7.89 3.49 -30.91
CA THR A 276 8.76 4.38 -30.14
C THR A 276 8.02 5.64 -29.66
N THR A 277 7.23 6.29 -30.52
CA THR A 277 6.44 7.48 -30.17
C THR A 277 4.98 7.30 -30.59
N ASP A 278 4.01 7.49 -29.70
CA ASP A 278 2.60 7.27 -30.08
C ASP A 278 1.66 8.35 -29.53
N SER A 279 0.82 8.89 -30.41
CA SER A 279 -0.11 9.97 -30.09
C SER A 279 -1.24 9.57 -29.12
N ASN A 280 -1.63 8.29 -29.10
CA ASN A 280 -2.60 7.80 -28.12
C ASN A 280 -1.94 7.72 -26.74
N LEU A 281 -0.68 7.28 -26.68
CA LEU A 281 0.09 7.21 -25.45
C LEU A 281 0.45 8.61 -24.92
N ASP A 282 0.77 9.58 -25.78
CA ASP A 282 1.10 10.95 -25.39
C ASP A 282 0.04 11.60 -24.50
N VAL A 283 -1.23 11.21 -24.67
CA VAL A 283 -2.39 11.74 -23.96
C VAL A 283 -2.58 11.07 -22.59
N MET A 284 -2.19 9.81 -22.44
CA MET A 284 -2.52 8.98 -21.27
C MET A 284 -1.32 8.61 -20.41
N GLY A 285 -0.10 8.75 -20.92
CA GLY A 285 1.08 8.15 -20.33
C GLY A 285 2.33 9.02 -20.37
N TRP A 286 3.20 8.81 -19.38
CA TRP A 286 4.57 9.29 -19.38
C TRP A 286 5.52 8.17 -19.81
N TYR A 287 6.20 8.35 -20.93
CA TYR A 287 7.08 7.33 -21.51
C TYR A 287 8.32 8.01 -22.11
N GLY A 288 9.26 7.22 -22.65
CA GLY A 288 10.60 7.69 -23.05
C GLY A 288 10.60 8.97 -23.90
N SER A 289 9.60 9.11 -24.78
CA SER A 289 9.53 10.23 -25.72
C SER A 289 8.91 11.52 -25.17
N ASN A 290 8.21 11.47 -24.03
CA ASN A 290 7.52 12.65 -23.48
C ASN A 290 7.79 12.92 -22.00
N SER A 291 8.48 12.03 -21.29
CA SER A 291 8.73 12.15 -19.85
C SER A 291 9.87 13.11 -19.50
N GLY A 292 10.78 13.40 -20.43
CA GLY A 292 12.03 14.10 -20.11
C GLY A 292 12.98 13.27 -19.22
N SER A 293 12.89 11.93 -19.31
CA SER A 293 13.72 10.99 -18.57
C SER A 293 13.56 11.04 -17.05
N THR A 294 12.33 11.25 -16.57
CA THR A 294 11.97 11.24 -15.15
C THR A 294 10.54 10.74 -14.96
N PRO A 295 10.19 10.10 -13.82
CA PRO A 295 8.81 9.94 -13.42
C PRO A 295 8.14 11.30 -13.20
N HIS A 296 6.81 11.31 -13.21
CA HIS A 296 5.99 12.50 -12.98
C HIS A 296 5.00 12.26 -11.85
N ALA A 297 4.44 13.35 -11.31
CA ALA A 297 3.36 13.23 -10.35
C ALA A 297 2.18 12.49 -10.97
N VAL A 298 1.59 11.58 -10.19
CA VAL A 298 0.47 10.75 -10.65
C VAL A 298 -0.73 11.61 -11.08
N ALA A 299 -1.57 11.06 -11.95
CA ALA A 299 -2.80 11.68 -12.44
C ALA A 299 -2.61 13.03 -13.17
N GLN A 300 -1.47 13.21 -13.85
CA GLN A 300 -1.22 14.37 -14.72
C GLN A 300 -1.59 14.14 -16.20
N LYS A 301 -1.86 12.89 -16.59
CA LYS A 301 -2.35 12.50 -17.91
C LYS A 301 -3.81 12.07 -17.85
N GLN A 302 -4.42 11.80 -19.01
CA GLN A 302 -5.82 11.37 -19.04
C GLN A 302 -5.98 9.96 -18.46
N PRO A 303 -7.01 9.73 -17.62
CA PRO A 303 -7.33 8.40 -17.15
C PRO A 303 -8.01 7.58 -18.24
N ASN A 304 -8.07 6.26 -18.07
CA ASN A 304 -8.91 5.41 -18.89
C ASN A 304 -10.41 5.57 -18.57
N ALA A 305 -11.27 4.82 -19.29
CA ALA A 305 -12.73 4.91 -19.15
C ALA A 305 -13.28 4.58 -17.75
N TRP A 306 -12.47 3.98 -16.87
CA TRP A 306 -12.83 3.68 -15.48
C TRP A 306 -12.22 4.67 -14.47
N GLY A 307 -11.52 5.70 -14.94
CA GLY A 307 -10.93 6.72 -14.07
C GLY A 307 -9.62 6.26 -13.42
N LEU A 308 -8.89 5.32 -14.05
CA LEU A 308 -7.56 4.91 -13.62
C LEU A 308 -6.50 5.67 -14.43
N TYR A 309 -5.55 6.26 -13.73
CA TYR A 309 -4.46 7.04 -14.27
C TYR A 309 -3.19 6.21 -14.37
N ASP A 310 -2.32 6.61 -15.29
CA ASP A 310 -0.94 6.11 -15.41
C ASP A 310 -0.84 4.59 -15.66
N MET A 311 -1.93 3.94 -16.08
CA MET A 311 -1.94 2.51 -16.49
C MET A 311 -1.08 2.24 -17.75
N HIS A 312 -0.56 3.28 -18.39
CA HIS A 312 0.17 3.25 -19.65
C HIS A 312 1.42 4.14 -19.56
N GLY A 313 2.33 3.86 -18.63
CA GLY A 313 3.59 4.59 -18.48
C GLY A 313 3.85 4.96 -17.02
N ASN A 314 4.62 6.03 -16.83
CA ASN A 314 5.15 6.51 -15.55
C ASN A 314 6.07 5.46 -14.89
N VAL A 315 5.57 4.48 -14.13
CA VAL A 315 6.40 3.35 -13.68
C VAL A 315 5.75 2.00 -13.96
N TYR A 316 6.58 0.97 -14.14
CA TYR A 316 6.12 -0.40 -14.18
C TYR A 316 5.53 -0.77 -12.82
N GLU A 317 4.48 -1.57 -12.83
CA GLU A 317 3.76 -1.94 -11.61
C GLU A 317 3.90 -3.44 -11.33
N TRP A 318 4.36 -3.77 -10.13
CA TRP A 318 4.38 -5.16 -9.63
C TRP A 318 2.98 -5.77 -9.56
N CYS A 319 2.85 -6.99 -10.07
CA CYS A 319 1.65 -7.83 -9.92
C CYS A 319 1.92 -9.02 -8.97
N GLN A 320 0.84 -9.66 -8.49
CA GLN A 320 0.92 -10.82 -7.60
C GLN A 320 1.60 -12.03 -8.26
N ASP A 321 1.38 -12.20 -9.56
CA ASP A 321 1.65 -13.43 -10.30
C ASP A 321 3.15 -13.71 -10.46
N TRP A 322 3.50 -15.00 -10.42
CA TRP A 322 4.76 -15.45 -11.02
C TRP A 322 4.66 -15.29 -12.55
N TYR A 323 5.73 -14.83 -13.18
CA TYR A 323 5.76 -14.73 -14.63
C TYR A 323 5.83 -16.14 -15.25
N GLY A 324 4.97 -16.38 -16.23
CA GLY A 324 4.88 -17.64 -16.95
C GLY A 324 3.97 -17.56 -18.16
N THR A 325 3.76 -18.71 -18.79
CA THR A 325 2.97 -18.85 -20.03
C THR A 325 1.49 -18.62 -19.75
N TYR A 326 0.84 -17.86 -20.64
CA TYR A 326 -0.62 -17.76 -20.66
C TYR A 326 -1.30 -19.08 -20.99
N SER A 327 -2.55 -19.21 -20.54
CA SER A 327 -3.40 -20.34 -20.87
C SER A 327 -3.83 -20.28 -22.33
N ASP A 328 -4.10 -21.45 -22.92
CA ASP A 328 -4.73 -21.63 -24.22
C ASP A 328 -6.25 -21.86 -24.12
N ILE A 329 -6.80 -21.89 -22.91
CA ILE A 329 -8.23 -22.07 -22.62
C ILE A 329 -8.79 -20.89 -21.85
N SER A 330 -10.12 -20.77 -21.84
CA SER A 330 -10.80 -19.79 -20.98
C SER A 330 -10.61 -20.14 -19.50
N VAL A 331 -10.34 -19.13 -18.67
CA VAL A 331 -10.12 -19.29 -17.23
C VAL A 331 -10.91 -18.25 -16.42
N THR A 332 -11.11 -18.55 -15.15
CA THR A 332 -11.75 -17.65 -14.18
C THR A 332 -10.73 -17.32 -13.08
N ASP A 333 -10.57 -16.03 -12.79
CA ASP A 333 -9.66 -15.47 -11.77
C ASP A 333 -8.25 -16.10 -11.76
N PRO A 334 -7.51 -16.07 -12.89
CA PRO A 334 -6.16 -16.62 -12.92
C PRO A 334 -5.23 -15.83 -11.99
N GLY A 335 -4.45 -16.55 -11.18
CA GLY A 335 -3.38 -15.99 -10.33
C GLY A 335 -1.97 -16.40 -10.79
N GLY A 336 -1.85 -16.79 -12.05
CA GLY A 336 -0.59 -17.23 -12.66
C GLY A 336 -0.13 -18.62 -12.19
N PRO A 337 1.10 -19.04 -12.56
CA PRO A 337 1.72 -20.27 -12.08
C PRO A 337 1.92 -20.26 -10.57
N SER A 338 1.88 -21.44 -9.94
CA SER A 338 2.09 -21.59 -8.49
C SER A 338 3.52 -21.32 -8.02
N SER A 339 4.50 -21.30 -8.94
CA SER A 339 5.91 -21.00 -8.66
C SER A 339 6.60 -20.42 -9.91
N GLY A 340 7.69 -19.68 -9.70
CA GLY A 340 8.47 -19.07 -10.77
C GLY A 340 9.77 -18.46 -10.25
N SER A 341 10.54 -17.85 -11.14
CA SER A 341 11.80 -17.15 -10.82
C SER A 341 11.65 -15.63 -10.80
N THR A 342 10.68 -15.08 -11.51
CA THR A 342 10.41 -13.64 -11.63
C THR A 342 8.93 -13.34 -11.45
N ARG A 343 8.61 -12.17 -10.89
CA ARG A 343 7.25 -11.66 -10.75
C ARG A 343 6.91 -10.79 -11.94
N VAL A 344 5.62 -10.72 -12.26
CA VAL A 344 5.12 -9.94 -13.39
C VAL A 344 5.21 -8.43 -13.11
N LEU A 345 5.59 -7.69 -14.15
CA LEU A 345 5.53 -6.23 -14.23
C LEU A 345 4.60 -5.82 -15.39
N ARG A 346 3.79 -4.79 -15.20
CA ARG A 346 2.89 -4.26 -16.25
C ARG A 346 2.94 -2.74 -16.35
N GLY A 347 2.61 -2.19 -17.52
CA GLY A 347 2.35 -0.76 -17.71
C GLY A 347 3.43 0.05 -18.44
N GLY A 348 4.67 -0.43 -18.53
CA GLY A 348 5.75 0.35 -19.11
C GLY A 348 6.25 1.42 -18.14
N GLY A 349 6.83 2.51 -18.64
CA GLY A 349 7.30 3.57 -17.75
C GLY A 349 8.03 4.69 -18.46
N TRP A 350 8.44 5.69 -17.68
CA TRP A 350 8.98 6.97 -18.13
C TRP A 350 10.20 6.87 -19.05
N TYR A 351 10.96 5.77 -19.03
CA TYR A 351 12.12 5.60 -19.93
C TYR A 351 11.87 4.70 -21.13
N TYR A 352 10.70 4.05 -21.21
CA TYR A 352 10.46 3.02 -22.22
C TYR A 352 9.75 3.58 -23.47
N ASP A 353 10.01 2.93 -24.60
CA ASP A 353 9.31 3.18 -25.86
C ASP A 353 7.82 2.83 -25.76
N ALA A 354 7.01 3.41 -26.66
CA ALA A 354 5.55 3.28 -26.64
C ALA A 354 5.03 1.83 -26.62
N GLN A 355 5.72 0.91 -27.30
CA GLN A 355 5.36 -0.51 -27.35
C GLN A 355 5.38 -1.20 -25.98
N TYR A 356 6.18 -0.71 -25.03
CA TYR A 356 6.27 -1.26 -23.67
C TYR A 356 5.14 -0.78 -22.75
N CYS A 357 4.39 0.24 -23.16
CA CYS A 357 3.29 0.80 -22.38
C CYS A 357 1.92 0.25 -22.80
N ARG A 358 1.88 -0.76 -23.69
CA ARG A 358 0.62 -1.37 -24.16
C ARG A 358 -0.06 -2.15 -23.04
N SER A 359 -1.39 -2.23 -23.08
CA SER A 359 -2.20 -3.04 -22.15
C SER A 359 -1.72 -4.48 -22.07
N ALA A 360 -1.30 -5.08 -23.19
CA ALA A 360 -0.90 -6.49 -23.25
C ALA A 360 0.59 -6.74 -22.98
N GLU A 361 1.43 -5.71 -22.92
CA GLU A 361 2.88 -5.91 -22.77
C GLU A 361 3.23 -6.40 -21.36
N ARG A 362 4.16 -7.36 -21.29
CA ARG A 362 4.50 -8.03 -20.03
C ARG A 362 6.00 -7.93 -19.76
N GLY A 363 6.34 -7.26 -18.67
CA GLY A 363 7.67 -7.33 -18.08
C GLY A 363 7.75 -8.40 -16.99
N SER A 364 8.98 -8.73 -16.57
CA SER A 364 9.21 -9.43 -15.31
C SER A 364 10.56 -9.11 -14.72
N ALA A 365 10.68 -9.24 -13.40
CA ALA A 365 11.95 -9.13 -12.71
C ALA A 365 11.96 -10.03 -11.47
N SER A 366 13.16 -10.32 -10.93
CA SER A 366 13.26 -11.14 -9.72
C SER A 366 12.59 -10.42 -8.53
N PRO A 367 11.97 -11.14 -7.59
CA PRO A 367 11.21 -10.52 -6.49
C PRO A 367 12.00 -9.49 -5.66
N GLY A 368 13.31 -9.70 -5.52
CA GLY A 368 14.22 -8.80 -4.79
C GLY A 368 14.86 -7.69 -5.65
N TYR A 369 14.56 -7.64 -6.95
CA TYR A 369 15.10 -6.59 -7.84
C TYR A 369 14.43 -5.25 -7.54
N ARG A 370 15.23 -4.18 -7.55
CA ARG A 370 14.79 -2.78 -7.44
C ARG A 370 15.23 -2.04 -8.70
N GLY A 371 14.35 -1.25 -9.28
CA GLY A 371 14.66 -0.42 -10.45
C GLY A 371 13.97 0.93 -10.36
N CYS A 372 14.61 1.96 -10.92
CA CYS A 372 14.13 3.35 -10.82
C CYS A 372 12.90 3.68 -11.70
N SER A 373 12.32 2.66 -12.30
CA SER A 373 11.10 2.71 -13.10
C SER A 373 10.09 1.66 -12.65
N ILE A 374 10.27 1.07 -11.46
CA ILE A 374 9.42 0.00 -10.96
C ILE A 374 8.81 0.46 -9.63
N GLY A 375 7.50 0.58 -9.62
CA GLY A 375 6.68 0.86 -8.46
C GLY A 375 5.57 -0.18 -8.29
N LEU A 376 4.42 0.28 -7.79
CA LEU A 376 3.29 -0.57 -7.50
C LEU A 376 1.97 0.20 -7.49
N ARG A 377 0.89 -0.54 -7.66
CA ARG A 377 -0.50 -0.12 -7.43
C ARG A 377 -1.19 -1.19 -6.61
N LEU A 378 -2.14 -0.80 -5.79
CA LEU A 378 -2.85 -1.73 -4.91
C LEU A 378 -4.22 -2.12 -5.45
N SER A 379 -4.59 -3.36 -5.19
CA SER A 379 -5.96 -3.86 -5.23
C SER A 379 -6.50 -3.98 -3.79
N ARG A 380 -7.82 -3.95 -3.63
CA ARG A 380 -8.52 -4.10 -2.35
C ARG A 380 -9.80 -4.90 -2.57
N THR A 381 -10.07 -5.86 -1.69
CA THR A 381 -11.35 -6.57 -1.72
C THR A 381 -12.48 -5.64 -1.26
N PRO A 382 -13.71 -5.76 -1.82
CA PRO A 382 -14.83 -4.91 -1.48
C PRO A 382 -15.07 -4.69 0.02
#